data_AF-A0A395M2S0-F1
#
_entry.id   AF-A0A395M2S0-F1
#
_cell.length_a   1.000
_cell.length_b   1.000
_cell.length_c   1.000
_cell.angle_alpha   90.00
_cell.angle_beta   90.00
_cell.angle_gamma   90.00
#
_symmetry.space_group_name_H-M   'P 1'
#
loop_
_entity.id
_entity.type
_entity.pdbx_description
1 polymer ?
#
loop_
_entity_poly.entity_id
_entity_poly.type
_entity_poly.pdbx_seq_one_letter_code
_entity_poly.pdbx_strand_id
1 'polypeptide(L)'
;MKIRLTCVLLTVLISIGCQKKTNFEDFVRAEQQINERQQEILKQAEELNRLIYEVNKKFPDKKISLDTALGFTKEQQELLMSMIEQEKDVSTKGLLQRVLDAEKQIDELQRKIKEITDKLPAPHVVKKGETHRQIAMEYLMNVHKLDEKKAKELVDRVALVDAMEVGYNVWLYYNDGVFGTFVTQGEAKISPYKLSRIMRRRELERARQEGIEEGLRQARQSLPAPAFPDTGKQQ
;
A
#
# COMPACT_ATOMS: atom_id res chain seq x y z
N MET A 1 45.06 -20.64 -53.94
CA MET A 1 44.48 -19.56 -53.11
C MET A 1 43.04 -19.91 -52.73
N LYS A 2 42.81 -20.64 -51.63
CA LYS A 2 41.48 -20.83 -51.01
C LYS A 2 41.67 -21.13 -49.52
N ILE A 3 41.63 -20.09 -48.70
CA ILE A 3 41.53 -20.19 -47.25
C ILE A 3 40.03 -20.17 -46.94
N ARG A 4 39.47 -21.28 -46.47
CA ARG A 4 38.11 -21.33 -45.95
C ARG A 4 38.17 -21.04 -44.46
N LEU A 5 37.66 -19.86 -44.10
CA LEU A 5 37.52 -19.36 -42.75
C LEU A 5 36.39 -20.12 -42.04
N THR A 6 36.72 -20.84 -40.99
CA THR A 6 35.80 -21.49 -40.04
C THR A 6 35.58 -20.61 -38.81
N CYS A 7 34.44 -20.85 -38.13
CA CYS A 7 34.02 -20.36 -36.81
C CYS A 7 33.37 -18.96 -36.81
N VAL A 8 32.28 -18.68 -36.10
CA VAL A 8 31.80 -19.21 -34.81
C VAL A 8 30.27 -19.27 -34.81
N LEU A 9 29.73 -20.41 -34.38
CA LEU A 9 28.32 -20.64 -34.07
C LEU A 9 28.01 -19.92 -32.74
N LEU A 10 27.22 -18.85 -32.77
CA LEU A 10 26.77 -18.14 -31.57
C LEU A 10 25.61 -18.90 -30.93
N THR A 11 25.91 -19.85 -30.04
CA THR A 11 24.90 -20.48 -29.18
C THR A 11 24.45 -19.48 -28.12
N VAL A 12 23.33 -18.82 -28.40
CA VAL A 12 22.56 -18.07 -27.40
C VAL A 12 21.96 -19.09 -26.43
N LEU A 13 22.61 -19.26 -25.28
CA LEU A 13 22.06 -19.97 -24.13
C LEU A 13 20.89 -19.16 -23.58
N ILE A 14 19.70 -19.51 -24.05
CA ILE A 14 18.43 -19.11 -23.46
C ILE A 14 18.41 -19.67 -22.05
N SER A 15 18.70 -18.82 -21.08
CA SER A 15 18.55 -19.08 -19.66
C SER A 15 17.07 -18.95 -19.31
N ILE A 16 16.22 -19.88 -19.80
CA ILE A 16 14.90 -20.09 -19.18
C ILE A 16 15.22 -20.74 -17.84
N GLY A 17 15.42 -19.91 -16.82
CA GLY A 17 15.42 -20.36 -15.45
C GLY A 17 14.10 -21.09 -15.21
N CYS A 18 14.19 -22.36 -14.86
CA CYS A 18 13.09 -23.11 -14.28
C CYS A 18 12.64 -22.38 -13.00
N GLN A 19 11.73 -21.42 -13.13
CA GLN A 19 10.95 -20.96 -12.00
C GLN A 19 10.13 -22.15 -11.54
N LYS A 20 10.45 -22.66 -10.35
CA LYS A 20 9.67 -23.68 -9.64
C LYS A 20 8.22 -23.19 -9.67
N LYS A 21 7.30 -23.96 -10.28
CA LYS A 21 5.89 -23.58 -10.37
C LYS A 21 5.37 -23.34 -8.95
N THR A 22 5.17 -22.09 -8.56
CA THR A 22 4.47 -21.71 -7.34
C THR A 22 3.07 -22.32 -7.44
N ASN A 23 2.61 -23.06 -6.44
CA ASN A 23 1.23 -23.53 -6.41
C ASN A 23 0.34 -22.40 -5.84
N PHE A 24 -0.98 -22.51 -6.03
CA PHE A 24 -1.91 -21.47 -5.58
C PHE A 24 -1.87 -21.29 -4.04
N GLU A 25 -1.67 -22.37 -3.29
CA GLU A 25 -1.58 -22.32 -1.83
C GLU A 25 -0.39 -21.50 -1.34
N ASP A 26 0.77 -21.62 -1.99
CA ASP A 26 1.97 -20.82 -1.70
C ASP A 26 1.73 -19.35 -2.03
N PHE A 27 0.99 -19.06 -3.11
CA PHE A 27 0.61 -17.70 -3.48
C PHE A 27 -0.31 -17.05 -2.43
N VAL A 28 -1.36 -17.76 -2.00
CA VAL A 28 -2.28 -17.31 -0.95
C VAL A 28 -1.55 -17.17 0.40
N ARG A 29 -0.64 -18.09 0.72
CA ARG A 29 0.18 -18.00 1.94
C ARG A 29 1.09 -16.77 1.90
N ALA A 30 1.70 -16.48 0.75
CA ALA A 30 2.51 -15.29 0.57
C ALA A 30 1.69 -14.01 0.77
N GLU A 31 0.50 -13.93 0.15
CA GLU A 31 -0.44 -12.82 0.34
C GLU A 31 -0.76 -12.60 1.83
N GLN A 32 -1.16 -13.66 2.54
CA GLN A 32 -1.50 -13.57 3.96
C GLN A 32 -0.31 -13.09 4.80
N GLN A 33 0.87 -13.67 4.60
CA GLN A 33 2.07 -13.31 5.35
C GLN A 33 2.51 -11.87 5.09
N ILE A 34 2.36 -11.38 3.85
CA ILE A 34 2.66 -10.00 3.49
C ILE A 34 1.65 -9.06 4.14
N ASN A 35 0.36 -9.38 4.09
CA ASN A 35 -0.70 -8.56 4.68
C ASN A 35 -0.54 -8.43 6.20
N GLU A 36 -0.27 -9.53 6.90
CA GLU A 36 0.01 -9.53 8.34
C GLU A 36 1.19 -8.61 8.69
N ARG A 37 2.32 -8.77 7.98
CA ARG A 37 3.53 -7.95 8.20
C ARG A 37 3.31 -6.48 7.87
N GLN A 38 2.54 -6.16 6.82
CA GLN A 38 2.20 -4.77 6.50
C GLN A 38 1.34 -4.13 7.60
N GLN A 39 0.41 -4.88 8.20
CA GLN A 39 -0.35 -4.38 9.35
C GLN A 39 0.54 -4.15 10.57
N GLU A 40 1.51 -5.03 10.82
CA GLU A 40 2.50 -4.85 11.88
C GLU A 40 3.38 -3.61 11.63
N ILE A 41 3.87 -3.42 10.39
CA ILE A 41 4.62 -2.21 10.00
C ILE A 41 3.81 -0.96 10.30
N LEU A 42 2.51 -0.94 9.98
CA LEU A 42 1.67 0.23 10.23
C LEU A 42 1.51 0.52 11.72
N LYS A 43 1.34 -0.51 12.56
CA LYS A 43 1.28 -0.35 14.02
C LYS A 43 2.59 0.20 14.56
N GLN A 44 3.72 -0.35 14.10
CA GLN A 44 5.05 0.11 14.51
C GLN A 44 5.34 1.53 14.02
N ALA A 45 4.90 1.88 12.81
CA ALA A 45 5.04 3.23 12.29
C ALA A 45 4.19 4.25 13.06
N GLU A 46 2.99 3.88 13.52
CA GLU A 46 2.17 4.74 14.39
C GLU A 46 2.87 4.98 15.74
N GLU A 47 3.48 3.94 16.33
CA GLU A 47 4.26 4.08 17.58
C GLU A 47 5.53 4.91 17.38
N LEU A 48 6.29 4.64 16.32
CA LEU A 48 7.48 5.41 15.95
C LEU A 48 7.16 6.90 15.80
N ASN A 49 6.05 7.24 15.14
CA ASN A 49 5.60 8.63 15.02
C ASN A 49 5.32 9.28 16.38
N ARG A 50 4.73 8.54 17.33
CA ARG A 50 4.49 9.04 18.69
C ARG A 50 5.81 9.28 19.44
N LEU A 51 6.74 8.33 19.38
CA LEU A 51 8.03 8.44 20.04
C LEU A 51 8.86 9.60 19.45
N ILE A 52 8.86 9.78 18.12
CA ILE A 52 9.49 10.92 17.46
C ILE A 52 8.89 12.25 17.94
N TYR A 53 7.56 12.32 18.10
CA TYR A 53 6.92 13.52 18.64
C TYR A 53 7.41 13.84 20.07
N GLU A 54 7.51 12.83 20.94
CA GLU A 54 8.03 13.00 22.30
C GLU A 54 9.50 13.44 22.32
N VAL A 55 10.33 12.85 21.46
CA VAL A 55 11.74 13.23 21.30
C VAL A 55 11.83 14.67 20.81
N ASN A 56 11.11 15.05 19.75
CA ASN A 56 11.14 16.40 19.21
C ASN A 56 10.65 17.47 20.19
N LYS A 57 9.75 17.10 21.12
CA LYS A 57 9.33 17.98 22.21
C LYS A 57 10.46 18.23 23.22
N LYS A 58 11.29 17.21 23.50
CA LYS A 58 12.45 17.32 24.40
C LYS A 58 13.67 17.96 23.73
N PHE A 59 13.83 17.76 22.42
CA PHE A 59 14.96 18.23 21.62
C PHE A 59 14.49 19.13 20.47
N PRO A 60 14.01 20.35 20.76
CA PRO A 60 13.46 21.24 19.73
C PRO A 60 14.50 21.65 18.67
N ASP A 61 15.79 21.65 19.02
CA ASP A 61 16.91 22.04 18.15
C ASP A 61 17.49 20.87 17.35
N LYS A 62 17.13 19.62 17.67
CA LYS A 62 17.60 18.40 17.01
C LYS A 62 16.41 17.57 16.54
N LYS A 63 15.62 18.13 15.63
CA LYS A 63 14.40 17.49 15.14
C LYS A 63 14.70 16.25 14.31
N ILE A 64 14.04 15.16 14.66
CA ILE A 64 13.99 13.93 13.90
C ILE A 64 12.66 13.92 13.12
N SER A 65 12.70 13.67 11.82
CA SER A 65 11.49 13.49 11.00
C SER A 65 11.55 12.15 10.27
N LEU A 66 10.40 11.63 9.86
CA LEU A 66 10.35 10.56 8.88
C LEU A 66 10.30 11.19 7.49
N ASP A 67 11.28 10.87 6.65
CA ASP A 67 11.35 11.44 5.30
C ASP A 67 10.50 10.64 4.29
N THR A 68 10.20 9.38 4.62
CA THR A 68 9.41 8.50 3.76
C THR A 68 8.50 7.58 4.57
N ALA A 69 7.56 6.92 3.89
CA ALA A 69 6.82 5.80 4.48
C ALA A 69 7.71 4.54 4.69
N LEU A 70 9.00 4.60 4.36
CA LEU A 70 9.93 3.47 4.36
C LEU A 70 10.85 3.45 5.60
N GLY A 71 10.93 4.50 6.40
CA GLY A 71 11.77 4.54 7.60
C GLY A 71 12.64 5.79 7.69
N PHE A 72 13.69 5.72 8.52
CA PHE A 72 14.70 6.78 8.65
C PHE A 72 15.71 6.75 7.50
N THR A 73 16.28 7.91 7.19
CA THR A 73 17.51 7.97 6.38
C THR A 73 18.72 7.54 7.23
N LYS A 74 19.85 7.22 6.57
CA LYS A 74 21.09 6.89 7.29
C LYS A 74 21.53 8.03 8.19
N GLU A 75 21.41 9.27 7.73
CA GLU A 75 21.77 10.47 8.48
C GLU A 75 20.87 10.63 9.73
N GLN A 76 19.59 10.28 9.62
CA GLN A 76 18.65 10.31 10.74
C GLN A 76 18.95 9.21 11.77
N GLN A 77 19.32 8.01 11.31
CA GLN A 77 19.80 6.94 12.19
C GLN A 77 21.08 7.35 12.93
N GLU A 78 22.06 7.90 12.23
CA GLU A 78 23.32 8.37 12.81
C GLU A 78 23.10 9.50 13.84
N LEU A 79 22.21 10.46 13.52
CA LEU A 79 21.81 11.51 14.45
C LEU A 79 21.22 10.90 15.73
N LEU A 80 20.28 9.95 15.61
CA LEU A 80 19.66 9.28 16.75
C LEU A 80 20.69 8.51 17.60
N MET A 81 21.61 7.79 16.96
CA MET A 81 22.71 7.10 17.66
C MET A 81 23.59 8.08 18.42
N SER A 82 23.98 9.21 17.80
CA SER A 82 24.78 10.24 18.46
C SER A 82 24.07 10.86 19.67
N MET A 83 22.74 11.03 19.58
CA MET A 83 21.93 11.52 20.70
C MET A 83 21.90 10.51 21.85
N ILE A 84 21.79 9.20 21.56
CA ILE A 84 21.81 8.12 22.58
C ILE A 84 23.16 8.07 23.31
N GLU A 85 24.26 8.26 22.59
CA GLU A 85 25.62 8.23 23.17
C GLU A 85 25.90 9.43 24.06
N GLN A 86 25.41 10.61 23.68
CA GLN A 86 25.63 11.86 24.41
C GLN A 86 24.65 12.04 25.58
N GLU A 87 23.51 11.35 25.57
CA GLU A 87 22.48 11.46 26.59
C GLU A 87 22.89 10.79 27.91
N LYS A 88 22.76 11.55 29.00
CA LYS A 88 23.11 11.12 30.36
C LYS A 88 21.88 10.74 31.17
N ASP A 89 20.72 11.34 30.88
CA ASP A 89 19.47 11.01 31.53
C ASP A 89 18.97 9.64 31.07
N VAL A 90 18.85 8.70 32.00
CA VAL A 90 18.46 7.30 31.72
C VAL A 90 17.07 7.24 31.09
N SER A 91 16.14 8.10 31.52
CA SER A 91 14.77 8.14 30.96
C SER A 91 14.78 8.58 29.51
N THR A 92 15.51 9.64 29.19
CA THR A 92 15.61 10.19 27.83
C THR A 92 16.41 9.27 26.91
N LYS A 93 17.47 8.65 27.42
CA LYS A 93 18.19 7.60 26.70
C LYS A 93 17.28 6.42 26.36
N GLY A 94 16.44 5.99 27.30
CA GLY A 94 15.43 4.95 27.06
C GLY A 94 14.38 5.34 26.01
N LEU A 95 13.96 6.61 25.96
CA LEU A 95 13.08 7.12 24.92
C LEU A 95 13.74 7.06 23.52
N LEU A 96 14.97 7.54 23.39
CA LEU A 96 15.72 7.51 22.14
C LEU A 96 15.99 6.07 21.67
N GLN A 97 16.29 5.16 22.60
CA GLN A 97 16.47 3.74 22.29
C GLN A 97 15.19 3.11 21.75
N ARG A 98 14.02 3.44 22.32
CA ARG A 98 12.73 2.95 21.80
C ARG A 98 12.44 3.43 20.38
N VAL A 99 12.84 4.66 20.01
CA VAL A 99 12.74 5.15 18.62
C VAL A 99 13.58 4.28 17.68
N LEU A 100 14.83 3.97 18.06
CA LEU A 100 15.73 3.15 17.27
C LEU A 100 15.22 1.70 17.15
N ASP A 101 14.69 1.14 18.24
CA ASP A 101 14.19 -0.23 18.26
C ASP A 101 12.91 -0.39 17.42
N ALA A 102 11.99 0.59 17.47
CA ALA A 102 10.78 0.60 16.65
C ALA A 102 11.12 0.67 15.15
N GLU A 103 12.13 1.45 14.78
CA GLU A 103 12.59 1.53 13.40
C GLU A 103 13.23 0.21 12.91
N LYS A 104 14.12 -0.40 13.70
CA LYS A 104 14.69 -1.71 13.40
C LYS A 104 13.63 -2.80 13.20
N GLN A 105 12.54 -2.75 13.97
CA GLN A 105 11.42 -3.68 13.81
C GLN A 105 10.71 -3.48 12.46
N ILE A 106 10.52 -2.24 12.02
CA ILE A 106 9.96 -1.94 10.70
C ILE A 106 10.87 -2.50 9.60
N ASP A 107 12.17 -2.27 9.69
CA ASP A 107 13.17 -2.77 8.73
C ASP A 107 13.17 -4.30 8.65
N GLU A 108 13.10 -4.98 9.80
CA GLU A 108 13.02 -6.44 9.84
C GLU A 108 11.75 -6.96 9.16
N LEU A 109 10.60 -6.32 9.40
CA LEU A 109 9.34 -6.70 8.76
C LEU A 109 9.37 -6.46 7.25
N GLN A 110 9.97 -5.35 6.80
CA GLN A 110 10.17 -5.07 5.38
C GLN A 110 11.08 -6.11 4.72
N ARG A 111 12.18 -6.49 5.38
CA ARG A 111 13.06 -7.57 4.89
C ARG A 111 12.32 -8.90 4.76
N LYS A 112 11.50 -9.27 5.75
CA LYS A 112 10.67 -10.49 5.68
C LYS A 112 9.66 -10.44 4.53
N ILE A 113 9.05 -9.29 4.27
CA ILE A 113 8.19 -9.10 3.08
C ILE A 113 9.02 -9.33 1.81
N LYS A 114 10.23 -8.75 1.73
CA LYS A 114 11.12 -8.91 0.58
C LYS A 114 11.47 -10.38 0.32
N GLU A 115 11.82 -11.13 1.37
CA GLU A 115 12.13 -12.57 1.27
C GLU A 115 10.97 -13.42 0.75
N ILE A 116 9.73 -13.01 1.03
CA ILE A 116 8.53 -13.66 0.48
C ILE A 116 8.38 -13.26 -0.99
N THR A 117 8.46 -11.97 -1.30
CA THR A 117 8.25 -11.47 -2.66
C THR A 117 9.32 -11.92 -3.65
N ASP A 118 10.56 -12.13 -3.20
CA ASP A 118 11.66 -12.64 -4.04
C ASP A 118 11.40 -14.08 -4.54
N LYS A 119 10.46 -14.81 -3.93
CA LYS A 119 10.06 -16.17 -4.31
C LYS A 119 8.85 -16.21 -5.25
N LEU A 120 8.19 -15.07 -5.44
CA LEU A 120 7.03 -14.95 -6.30
C LEU A 120 7.44 -14.61 -7.74
N PRO A 121 6.60 -14.94 -8.74
CA PRO A 121 6.80 -14.44 -10.11
C PRO A 121 6.85 -12.91 -10.12
N ALA A 122 7.61 -12.34 -11.05
CA ALA A 122 7.78 -10.89 -11.14
C ALA A 122 6.41 -10.17 -11.18
N PRO A 123 6.21 -9.12 -10.36
CA PRO A 123 4.95 -8.41 -10.33
C PRO A 123 4.81 -7.49 -11.54
N HIS A 124 3.58 -7.07 -11.83
CA HIS A 124 3.33 -5.92 -12.69
C HIS A 124 3.47 -4.64 -11.87
N VAL A 125 4.34 -3.71 -12.32
CA VAL A 125 4.50 -2.40 -11.69
C VAL A 125 3.48 -1.44 -12.28
N VAL A 126 2.62 -0.89 -11.42
CA VAL A 126 1.52 -0.01 -11.81
C VAL A 126 2.04 1.28 -12.42
N LYS A 127 1.51 1.60 -13.59
CA LYS A 127 1.72 2.85 -14.32
C LYS A 127 0.54 3.79 -14.15
N LYS A 128 0.76 5.04 -14.56
CA LYS A 128 -0.25 6.10 -14.45
C LYS A 128 -1.54 5.71 -15.20
N GLY A 129 -2.66 5.71 -14.49
CA GLY A 129 -3.99 5.46 -15.06
C GLY A 129 -4.38 3.98 -15.16
N GLU A 130 -3.48 3.06 -14.83
CA GLU A 130 -3.83 1.63 -14.78
C GLU A 130 -4.70 1.32 -13.56
N THR A 131 -5.68 0.45 -13.77
CA THR A 131 -6.51 -0.10 -12.70
C THR A 131 -6.14 -1.55 -12.42
N HIS A 132 -6.40 -2.03 -11.20
CA HIS A 132 -6.15 -3.42 -10.84
C HIS A 132 -6.91 -4.39 -11.79
N ARG A 133 -8.15 -4.05 -12.15
CA ARG A 133 -8.95 -4.82 -13.10
C ARG A 133 -8.30 -4.92 -14.48
N GLN A 134 -7.84 -3.80 -15.04
CA GLN A 134 -7.21 -3.79 -16.37
C GLN A 134 -5.97 -4.68 -16.38
N ILE A 135 -5.11 -4.54 -15.38
CA ILE A 135 -3.89 -5.34 -15.23
C ILE A 135 -4.24 -6.83 -15.16
N ALA A 136 -5.23 -7.21 -14.36
CA ALA A 136 -5.68 -8.59 -14.21
C ALA A 136 -6.24 -9.17 -15.52
N MET A 137 -7.09 -8.42 -16.23
CA MET A 137 -7.65 -8.82 -17.52
C MET A 137 -6.54 -9.00 -18.58
N GLU A 138 -5.63 -8.04 -18.68
CA GLU A 138 -4.51 -8.08 -19.63
C GLU A 138 -3.60 -9.28 -19.35
N TYR A 139 -3.31 -9.59 -18.09
CA TYR A 139 -2.53 -10.78 -17.74
C TYR A 139 -3.20 -12.07 -18.20
N LEU A 140 -4.49 -12.25 -17.91
CA LEU A 140 -5.22 -13.46 -18.29
C LEU A 140 -5.37 -13.61 -19.82
N MET A 141 -5.63 -12.50 -20.52
CA MET A 141 -5.85 -12.52 -21.97
C MET A 141 -4.55 -12.55 -22.76
N ASN A 142 -3.54 -11.75 -22.38
CA ASN A 142 -2.32 -11.60 -23.18
C ASN A 142 -1.25 -12.62 -22.81
N VAL A 143 -1.13 -13.00 -21.53
CA VAL A 143 -0.14 -13.99 -21.08
C VAL A 143 -0.70 -15.40 -21.18
N HIS A 144 -1.90 -15.63 -20.65
CA HIS A 144 -2.52 -16.96 -20.59
C HIS A 144 -3.49 -17.28 -21.72
N LYS A 145 -3.69 -16.34 -22.65
CA LYS A 145 -4.49 -16.51 -23.88
C LYS A 145 -5.93 -16.98 -23.61
N LEU A 146 -6.50 -16.53 -22.50
CA LEU A 146 -7.92 -16.75 -22.21
C LEU A 146 -8.80 -15.84 -23.07
N ASP A 147 -9.99 -16.32 -23.40
CA ASP A 147 -11.03 -15.46 -23.95
C ASP A 147 -11.50 -14.42 -22.92
N GLU A 148 -12.00 -13.29 -23.42
CA GLU A 148 -12.41 -12.16 -22.58
C GLU A 148 -13.49 -12.54 -21.57
N LYS A 149 -14.45 -13.38 -21.97
CA LYS A 149 -15.55 -13.79 -21.09
C LYS A 149 -15.02 -14.59 -19.90
N LYS A 150 -14.16 -15.58 -20.15
CA LYS A 150 -13.55 -16.39 -19.09
C LYS A 150 -12.61 -15.57 -18.21
N ALA A 151 -11.82 -14.66 -18.79
CA ALA A 151 -10.98 -13.75 -18.02
C ALA A 151 -11.83 -12.88 -17.08
N LYS A 152 -12.92 -12.31 -17.59
CA LYS A 152 -13.85 -11.50 -16.79
C LYS A 152 -14.47 -12.31 -15.65
N GLU A 153 -14.94 -13.53 -15.92
CA GLU A 153 -15.51 -14.42 -14.90
C GLU A 153 -14.53 -14.74 -13.77
N LEU A 154 -13.23 -14.83 -14.06
CA LEU A 154 -12.19 -15.05 -13.06
C LEU A 154 -11.89 -13.78 -12.26
N VAL A 155 -11.76 -12.65 -12.93
CA VAL A 155 -11.47 -11.35 -12.30
C VAL A 155 -12.61 -10.89 -11.38
N ASP A 156 -13.86 -11.21 -11.71
CA ASP A 156 -15.01 -10.84 -10.88
C ASP A 156 -15.11 -11.64 -9.57
N ARG A 157 -14.36 -12.73 -9.42
CA ARG A 157 -14.37 -13.59 -8.22
C ARG A 157 -13.30 -13.22 -7.20
N VAL A 158 -12.37 -12.33 -7.54
CA VAL A 158 -11.26 -11.93 -6.67
C VAL A 158 -11.49 -10.53 -6.11
N ALA A 159 -10.92 -10.29 -4.93
CA ALA A 159 -10.93 -8.96 -4.33
C ALA A 159 -9.97 -8.04 -5.11
N LEU A 160 -10.52 -7.02 -5.75
CA LEU A 160 -9.73 -5.99 -6.41
C LEU A 160 -9.51 -4.79 -5.48
N VAL A 161 -8.47 -4.03 -5.79
CA VAL A 161 -8.12 -2.81 -5.08
C VAL A 161 -8.53 -1.66 -5.97
N ASP A 162 -9.42 -0.80 -5.46
CA ASP A 162 -10.00 0.29 -6.24
C ASP A 162 -8.99 1.44 -6.45
N ALA A 163 -8.25 1.78 -5.40
CA ALA A 163 -7.29 2.88 -5.41
C ALA A 163 -5.87 2.35 -5.71
N MET A 164 -5.37 2.66 -6.90
CA MET A 164 -4.06 2.24 -7.38
C MET A 164 -3.13 3.45 -7.50
N GLU A 165 -1.92 3.33 -6.95
CA GLU A 165 -0.86 4.33 -7.06
C GLU A 165 0.26 3.84 -7.96
N VAL A 166 0.91 4.80 -8.64
CA VAL A 166 2.08 4.49 -9.46
C VAL A 166 3.18 3.90 -8.60
N GLY A 167 3.78 2.80 -9.07
CA GLY A 167 4.83 2.07 -8.35
C GLY A 167 4.31 0.95 -7.44
N TYR A 168 2.99 0.75 -7.32
CA TYR A 168 2.45 -0.48 -6.71
C TYR A 168 2.88 -1.71 -7.50
N ASN A 169 3.09 -2.81 -6.78
CA ASN A 169 3.36 -4.12 -7.36
C ASN A 169 2.08 -4.94 -7.29
N VAL A 170 1.55 -5.32 -8.46
CA VAL A 170 0.41 -6.24 -8.62
C VAL A 170 0.95 -7.64 -8.87
N TRP A 171 0.74 -8.52 -7.91
CA TRP A 171 1.11 -9.92 -8.01
C TRP A 171 -0.04 -10.69 -8.64
N LEU A 172 0.26 -11.48 -9.67
CA LEU A 172 -0.74 -12.16 -10.49
C LEU A 172 -0.39 -13.64 -10.56
N TYR A 173 -1.38 -14.47 -10.28
CA TYR A 173 -1.28 -15.92 -10.37
C TYR A 173 -2.38 -16.45 -11.25
N TYR A 174 -2.03 -17.29 -12.21
CA TYR A 174 -2.99 -18.14 -12.88
C TYR A 174 -2.40 -19.50 -13.18
N ASN A 175 -3.11 -20.55 -12.78
CA ASN A 175 -2.83 -21.92 -13.18
C ASN A 175 -4.12 -22.75 -13.11
N ASP A 176 -4.33 -23.63 -14.08
CA ASP A 176 -5.43 -24.62 -14.09
C ASP A 176 -6.82 -24.04 -13.76
N GLY A 177 -7.13 -22.84 -14.28
CA GLY A 177 -8.43 -22.19 -14.08
C GLY A 177 -8.59 -21.47 -12.74
N VAL A 178 -7.56 -21.46 -11.89
CA VAL A 178 -7.52 -20.70 -10.64
C VAL A 178 -6.76 -19.40 -10.86
N PHE A 179 -7.40 -18.28 -10.55
CA PHE A 179 -6.82 -16.94 -10.62
C PHE A 179 -6.74 -16.31 -9.23
N GLY A 180 -5.61 -15.68 -8.93
CA GLY A 180 -5.41 -14.93 -7.70
C GLY A 180 -4.59 -13.68 -7.96
N THR A 181 -4.85 -12.64 -7.17
CA THR A 181 -4.10 -11.40 -7.26
C THR A 181 -4.12 -10.64 -5.95
N PHE A 182 -3.01 -9.95 -5.66
CA PHE A 182 -2.92 -9.03 -4.53
C PHE A 182 -1.94 -7.90 -4.85
N VAL A 183 -2.07 -6.79 -4.12
CA VAL A 183 -1.30 -5.56 -4.37
C VAL A 183 -0.41 -5.26 -3.18
N THR A 184 0.85 -4.91 -3.45
CA THR A 184 1.81 -4.45 -2.44
C THR A 184 2.36 -3.07 -2.80
N GLN A 185 2.96 -2.39 -1.82
CA GLN A 185 3.40 -1.00 -1.96
C GLN A 185 4.43 -0.78 -3.08
N GLY A 186 5.32 -1.74 -3.34
CA GLY A 186 6.41 -1.54 -4.31
C GLY A 186 7.21 -0.26 -4.03
N GLU A 187 7.37 0.58 -5.04
CA GLU A 187 8.08 1.86 -4.96
C GLU A 187 7.18 3.05 -4.56
N ALA A 188 5.88 2.82 -4.38
CA ALA A 188 4.95 3.88 -4.07
C ALA A 188 5.16 4.44 -2.65
N LYS A 189 4.82 5.72 -2.46
CA LYS A 189 5.00 6.43 -1.17
C LYS A 189 3.99 6.02 -0.08
N ILE A 190 2.90 5.34 -0.43
CA ILE A 190 1.82 5.01 0.51
C ILE A 190 1.38 3.57 0.28
N SER A 191 1.29 2.74 1.32
CA SER A 191 0.83 1.36 1.14
C SER A 191 -0.65 1.27 0.70
N PRO A 192 -1.04 0.22 -0.05
CA PRO A 192 -2.43 0.03 -0.48
C PRO A 192 -3.43 0.03 0.69
N TYR A 193 -3.06 -0.59 1.82
CA TYR A 193 -3.89 -0.60 3.02
C TYR A 193 -4.08 0.81 3.61
N LYS A 194 -3.01 1.61 3.70
CA LYS A 194 -3.09 2.97 4.23
C LYS A 194 -3.95 3.84 3.32
N LEU A 195 -3.80 3.71 2.00
CA LEU A 195 -4.62 4.42 1.03
C LEU A 195 -6.10 4.04 1.14
N SER A 196 -6.42 2.74 1.19
CA SER A 196 -7.78 2.24 1.38
C SER A 196 -8.42 2.79 2.66
N ARG A 197 -7.68 2.84 3.77
CA ARG A 197 -8.17 3.44 5.03
C ARG A 197 -8.46 4.94 4.90
N ILE A 198 -7.61 5.69 4.19
CA ILE A 198 -7.82 7.13 3.96
C ILE A 198 -9.05 7.36 3.08
N MET A 199 -9.19 6.60 1.99
CA MET A 199 -10.34 6.73 1.09
C MET A 199 -11.66 6.38 1.80
N ARG A 200 -11.69 5.25 2.52
CA ARG A 200 -12.86 4.84 3.31
C ARG A 200 -13.25 5.90 4.34
N ARG A 201 -12.28 6.52 5.01
CA ARG A 201 -12.57 7.61 5.96
C ARG A 201 -13.20 8.81 5.26
N ARG A 202 -12.65 9.23 4.11
CA ARG A 202 -13.20 10.35 3.33
C ARG A 202 -14.61 10.07 2.85
N GLU A 203 -14.90 8.85 2.41
CA GLU A 203 -16.24 8.43 2.00
C GLU A 203 -17.23 8.48 3.16
N LEU A 204 -16.84 7.98 4.34
CA LEU A 204 -17.67 8.07 5.55
C LEU A 204 -17.93 9.52 5.97
N GLU A 205 -16.93 10.39 5.86
CA GLU A 205 -17.07 11.82 6.15
C GLU A 205 -18.04 12.51 5.16
N ARG A 206 -17.94 12.20 3.86
CA ARG A 206 -18.89 12.70 2.85
C ARG A 206 -20.32 12.21 3.10
N ALA A 207 -20.50 10.91 3.33
CA ALA A 207 -21.82 10.34 3.64
C ALA A 207 -22.44 10.97 4.89
N ARG A 208 -21.62 11.27 5.91
CA ARG A 208 -22.07 11.99 7.10
C ARG A 208 -22.52 13.42 6.78
N GLN A 209 -21.76 14.15 5.96
CA GLN A 209 -22.13 15.50 5.53
C GLN A 209 -23.43 15.50 4.73
N GLU A 210 -23.55 14.59 3.76
CA GLU A 210 -24.75 14.40 2.96
C GLU A 210 -25.98 14.09 3.83
N GLY A 211 -25.84 13.21 4.83
CA GLY A 211 -26.91 12.91 5.78
C GLY A 211 -27.32 14.10 6.66
N ILE A 212 -26.37 14.96 7.07
CA ILE A 212 -26.67 16.20 7.80
C ILE A 212 -27.43 17.17 6.90
N GLU A 213 -26.98 17.36 5.65
CA GLU A 213 -27.64 18.23 4.69
C GLU A 213 -29.06 17.77 4.37
N GLU A 214 -29.25 16.47 4.17
CA GLU A 214 -30.57 15.88 3.93
C GLU A 214 -31.48 16.07 5.15
N GLY A 215 -30.99 15.82 6.36
CA GLY A 215 -31.74 16.06 7.60
C GLY A 215 -32.15 17.53 7.77
N LEU A 216 -31.25 18.47 7.43
CA LEU A 216 -31.55 19.90 7.45
C LEU A 216 -32.59 20.28 6.39
N ARG A 217 -32.54 19.68 5.19
CA ARG A 217 -33.55 19.89 4.13
C ARG A 217 -34.92 19.38 4.57
N GLN A 218 -34.99 18.17 5.14
CA GLN A 218 -36.23 17.59 5.64
C GLN A 218 -36.81 18.44 6.79
N ALA A 219 -35.98 18.88 7.75
CA ALA A 219 -36.42 19.74 8.84
C ALA A 219 -37.01 21.06 8.34
N ARG A 220 -36.38 21.71 7.35
CA ARG A 220 -36.89 22.93 6.73
C ARG A 220 -38.22 22.73 5.99
N GLN A 221 -38.42 21.57 5.36
CA GLN A 221 -39.67 21.23 4.68
C GLN A 221 -40.80 20.88 5.66
N SER A 222 -40.47 20.41 6.86
CA SER A 222 -41.44 20.05 7.91
C SER A 222 -41.93 21.23 8.77
N LEU A 223 -41.37 22.43 8.61
CA LEU A 223 -41.84 23.62 9.33
C LEU A 223 -43.18 24.11 8.71
N PRO A 224 -44.27 24.21 9.50
CA PRO A 224 -45.52 24.76 8.99
C PRO A 224 -45.33 26.22 8.60
N ALA A 225 -45.98 26.64 7.51
CA ALA A 225 -45.92 28.02 7.02
C ALA A 225 -46.28 29.00 8.15
N PRO A 226 -45.59 30.15 8.26
CA PRO A 226 -45.94 31.15 9.26
C PRO A 226 -47.39 31.57 9.05
N ALA A 227 -48.22 31.40 10.09
CA ALA A 227 -49.59 31.89 10.08
C ALA A 227 -49.55 33.42 10.04
N PHE A 228 -49.76 33.99 8.86
CA PHE A 228 -49.93 35.43 8.71
C PHE A 228 -51.26 35.82 9.40
N PRO A 229 -51.28 36.81 10.29
CA PRO A 229 -52.52 37.29 10.87
C PRO A 229 -53.36 37.93 9.76
N ASP A 230 -54.59 37.44 9.61
CA ASP A 230 -55.61 37.95 8.72
C ASP A 230 -55.92 39.40 9.10
N THR A 231 -55.35 40.36 8.36
CA THR A 231 -55.73 41.76 8.47
C THR A 231 -57.06 41.95 7.76
N GLY A 232 -58.12 41.48 8.43
CA GLY A 232 -59.50 41.72 8.05
C GLY A 232 -59.71 43.20 7.80
N LYS A 233 -60.15 43.53 6.58
CA LYS A 233 -60.62 44.86 6.20
C LYS A 233 -61.74 45.26 7.16
N GLN A 234 -61.48 46.23 8.03
CA GLN A 234 -62.53 47.02 8.66
C GLN A 234 -62.99 48.10 7.67
N GLN A 235 -64.30 48.29 7.64
CA GLN A 235 -65.10 49.10 6.72
C GLN A 235 -64.71 50.58 6.68
#